data_AF-A0A960VES3-F1
#
_entry.id   AF-A0A960VES3-F1
#
_cell.length_a   1.000
_cell.length_b   1.000
_cell.length_c   1.000
_cell.angle_alpha   90.00
_cell.angle_beta   90.00
_cell.angle_gamma   90.00
#
_symmetry.space_group_name_H-M   'P 1'
#
loop_
_entity.id
_entity.type
_entity.pdbx_description
1 polymer ?
#
loop_
_entity_poly.entity_id
_entity_poly.type
_entity_poly.pdbx_seq_one_letter_code
_entity_poly.pdbx_strand_id
1 'polypeptide(L)'
;MRFELKCALKYLVPKWRQLSVSIISLLSIAVISLVVWLVIVFLSVTEGIEKKWIDELIALNSPLRMVPTKTYYQSYYYQIDGEASASNFSCKSIGEKLSCPVSDPYDLSYDPELPLDFPKPDLNADGELKDPVKEAWTLASSFKGAIPKEYEVSFGNLRLSLLRKEGMKDDKQESVLSQLSYITSFEGDNKRLTKMFLPQRKGDYSNLLINLEMPLHGVSSTFQSRVTPFLRTIHVESVETAPGGWQLPETCYPEKGKFCSCALVHQGKIFKIFIAKERDGFDHLLHRLSPYTPLLGDLYFDQGKLSFLSISGGSFSKKEMIPSPVVYIDEGSEFNATFNEESIIGAHCLADLRFTISGMVQGVSIHGEVPYQGLTLGKVSPIDHLSSYWIFTKEDGTVGIPSNTPLGDGVLLPKSYRENGAMLGDSGTICYTSEGASSCQEMQLPIYVAGFYDPGLLPVGNRVVLTDPKVTAALRSDFTIADQMLGNG
;
A
#
# COMPACT_ATOMS: atom_id res chain seq x y z
N MET A 1 -53.37 -38.57 -7.94
CA MET A 1 -52.79 -37.27 -7.55
C MET A 1 -53.57 -36.48 -6.47
N ARG A 2 -54.77 -35.91 -6.71
CA ARG A 2 -55.45 -35.09 -5.67
C ARG A 2 -55.87 -35.85 -4.41
N PHE A 3 -56.21 -37.14 -4.54
CA PHE A 3 -56.61 -37.98 -3.40
C PHE A 3 -55.41 -38.46 -2.57
N GLU A 4 -54.32 -38.86 -3.23
CA GLU A 4 -53.07 -39.29 -2.58
C GLU A 4 -52.42 -38.17 -1.77
N LEU A 5 -52.42 -36.94 -2.32
CA LEU A 5 -51.89 -35.76 -1.62
C LEU A 5 -52.74 -35.40 -0.39
N LYS A 6 -54.07 -35.52 -0.47
CA LYS A 6 -54.97 -35.35 0.67
C LYS A 6 -54.78 -36.42 1.75
N CYS A 7 -54.51 -37.67 1.35
CA CYS A 7 -54.16 -38.74 2.28
C CYS A 7 -52.83 -38.45 2.98
N ALA A 8 -51.78 -38.05 2.25
CA ALA A 8 -50.48 -37.72 2.82
C ALA A 8 -50.52 -36.53 3.79
N LEU A 9 -51.24 -35.45 3.43
CA LEU A 9 -51.44 -34.28 4.31
C LEU A 9 -52.16 -34.64 5.62
N LYS A 10 -53.09 -35.60 5.59
CA LYS A 10 -53.79 -36.08 6.79
C LYS A 10 -52.88 -36.85 7.75
N TYR A 11 -51.75 -37.39 7.26
CA TYR A 11 -50.72 -38.05 8.08
C TYR A 11 -49.71 -37.07 8.69
N LEU A 12 -49.55 -35.87 8.13
CA LEU A 12 -48.68 -34.82 8.67
C LEU A 12 -49.31 -34.01 9.80
N VAL A 13 -50.65 -34.03 9.95
CA VAL A 13 -51.36 -33.32 11.02
C VAL A 13 -51.27 -34.13 12.34
N PRO A 14 -50.72 -33.55 13.42
CA PRO A 14 -50.47 -34.28 14.66
C PRO A 14 -51.79 -34.70 15.33
N LYS A 15 -51.97 -36.00 15.55
CA LYS A 15 -53.09 -36.55 16.33
C LYS A 15 -52.65 -36.71 17.78
N TRP A 16 -53.46 -36.20 18.70
CA TRP A 16 -53.19 -36.20 20.15
C TRP A 16 -52.88 -37.58 20.76
N ARG A 17 -53.33 -38.68 20.15
CA ARG A 17 -53.03 -40.06 20.60
C ARG A 17 -51.75 -40.67 20.02
N GLN A 18 -51.05 -39.99 19.10
CA GLN A 18 -49.86 -40.47 18.40
C GLN A 18 -48.76 -39.38 18.38
N LEU A 19 -48.58 -38.71 19.52
CA LEU A 19 -47.63 -37.60 19.68
C LEU A 19 -46.18 -38.02 19.42
N SER A 20 -45.77 -39.21 19.85
CA SER A 20 -44.40 -39.71 19.66
C SER A 20 -44.02 -39.83 18.17
N VAL A 21 -44.91 -40.39 17.35
CA VAL A 21 -44.69 -40.55 15.90
C VAL A 21 -44.69 -39.19 15.20
N SER A 22 -45.55 -38.26 15.63
CA SER A 22 -45.61 -36.90 15.07
C SER A 22 -44.34 -36.09 15.38
N ILE A 23 -43.79 -36.23 16.60
CA ILE A 23 -42.54 -35.58 17.01
C ILE A 23 -41.36 -36.12 16.19
N ILE A 24 -41.27 -37.45 16.00
CA ILE A 24 -40.21 -38.06 15.18
C ILE A 24 -40.29 -37.57 13.73
N SER A 25 -41.49 -37.49 13.15
CA SER A 25 -41.67 -36.96 11.79
C SER A 25 -41.27 -35.48 11.67
N LEU A 26 -41.60 -34.65 12.66
CA LEU A 26 -41.25 -33.23 12.66
C LEU A 26 -39.74 -33.03 12.83
N LEU A 27 -39.12 -33.81 13.72
CA LEU A 27 -37.67 -33.82 13.89
C LEU A 27 -36.95 -34.28 12.62
N SER A 28 -37.48 -35.30 11.93
CA SER A 28 -36.95 -35.75 10.64
C SER A 28 -37.02 -34.66 9.57
N ILE A 29 -38.15 -33.94 9.46
CA ILE A 29 -38.30 -32.82 8.52
C ILE A 29 -37.32 -31.69 8.86
N ALA A 30 -37.15 -31.36 10.15
CA ALA A 30 -36.21 -30.33 10.58
C ALA A 30 -34.76 -30.72 10.24
N VAL A 31 -34.37 -31.96 10.47
CA VAL A 31 -33.03 -32.47 10.12
C VAL A 31 -32.81 -32.44 8.61
N ILE A 32 -33.78 -32.91 7.81
CA ILE A 32 -33.66 -32.88 6.34
C ILE A 32 -33.61 -31.42 5.84
N SER A 33 -34.43 -30.53 6.37
CA SER A 33 -34.42 -29.10 6.02
C SER A 33 -33.09 -28.44 6.39
N LEU A 34 -32.51 -28.79 7.54
CA LEU A 34 -31.20 -28.30 7.95
C LEU A 34 -30.11 -28.76 6.98
N VAL A 35 -30.11 -30.04 6.62
CA VAL A 35 -29.13 -30.61 5.67
C VAL A 35 -29.27 -29.93 4.30
N VAL A 36 -30.49 -29.80 3.78
CA VAL A 36 -30.73 -29.12 2.50
C VAL A 36 -30.29 -27.66 2.56
N TRP A 37 -30.60 -26.94 3.65
CA TRP A 37 -30.15 -25.57 3.84
C TRP A 37 -28.62 -25.46 3.87
N LEU A 38 -27.94 -26.36 4.58
CA LEU A 38 -26.48 -26.39 4.66
C LEU A 38 -25.84 -26.67 3.29
N VAL A 39 -26.43 -27.58 2.50
CA VAL A 39 -26.01 -27.84 1.12
C VAL A 39 -26.20 -26.61 0.23
N ILE A 40 -27.33 -25.92 0.32
CA ILE A 40 -27.58 -24.69 -0.46
C ILE A 40 -26.59 -23.58 -0.06
N VAL A 41 -26.35 -23.40 1.24
CA VAL A 41 -25.37 -22.42 1.73
C VAL A 41 -23.98 -22.77 1.23
N PHE A 42 -23.58 -24.04 1.31
CA PHE A 42 -22.27 -24.49 0.82
C PHE A 42 -22.13 -24.23 -0.68
N LEU A 43 -23.09 -24.65 -1.50
CA LEU A 43 -23.06 -24.40 -2.95
C LEU A 43 -23.04 -22.90 -3.28
N SER A 44 -23.83 -22.09 -2.59
CA SER A 44 -23.84 -20.63 -2.78
C SER A 44 -22.51 -19.98 -2.40
N VAL A 45 -21.86 -20.45 -1.34
CA VAL A 45 -20.53 -19.98 -0.95
C VAL A 45 -19.49 -20.42 -1.99
N THR A 46 -19.55 -21.67 -2.47
CA THR A 46 -18.64 -22.16 -3.51
C THR A 46 -18.77 -21.38 -4.80
N GLU A 47 -19.99 -21.16 -5.31
CA GLU A 47 -20.23 -20.37 -6.53
C GLU A 47 -19.77 -18.91 -6.36
N GLY A 48 -20.01 -18.32 -5.19
CA GLY A 48 -19.57 -16.95 -4.88
C GLY A 48 -18.05 -16.81 -4.86
N ILE A 49 -17.36 -17.78 -4.24
CA ILE A 49 -15.90 -17.84 -4.19
C ILE A 49 -15.32 -18.09 -5.60
N GLU A 50 -15.88 -19.03 -6.35
CA GLU A 50 -15.44 -19.34 -7.71
C GLU A 50 -15.56 -18.14 -8.65
N LYS A 51 -16.71 -17.45 -8.63
CA LYS A 51 -16.90 -16.25 -9.45
C LYS A 51 -15.90 -15.14 -9.08
N LYS A 52 -15.66 -14.93 -7.79
CA LYS A 52 -14.65 -13.97 -7.32
C LYS A 52 -13.25 -14.36 -7.79
N TRP A 53 -12.89 -15.64 -7.69
CA TRP A 53 -11.59 -16.13 -8.15
C TRP A 53 -11.41 -16.02 -9.66
N ILE A 54 -12.45 -16.31 -10.44
CA ILE A 54 -12.42 -16.14 -11.90
C ILE A 54 -12.21 -14.66 -12.24
N ASP A 55 -12.96 -13.76 -11.59
CA ASP A 55 -12.81 -12.32 -11.80
C ASP A 55 -11.39 -11.84 -11.43
N GLU A 56 -10.83 -12.34 -10.32
CA GLU A 56 -9.46 -12.03 -9.90
C GLU A 56 -8.40 -12.61 -10.87
N LEU A 57 -8.54 -13.87 -11.28
CA LEU A 57 -7.62 -14.52 -12.20
C LEU A 57 -7.58 -13.82 -13.56
N ILE A 58 -8.74 -13.38 -14.07
CA ILE A 58 -8.84 -12.66 -15.36
C ILE A 58 -8.31 -11.23 -15.24
N ALA A 59 -8.43 -10.58 -14.08
CA ALA A 59 -7.99 -9.20 -13.94
C ALA A 59 -6.46 -9.08 -13.91
N LEU A 60 -5.75 -10.06 -13.35
CA LEU A 60 -4.27 -10.08 -13.30
C LEU A 60 -3.62 -10.80 -14.47
N ASN A 61 -4.26 -11.83 -15.03
CA ASN A 61 -3.73 -12.51 -16.20
C ASN A 61 -4.47 -12.04 -17.43
N SER A 62 -3.73 -11.47 -18.39
CA SER A 62 -4.25 -11.34 -19.74
C SER A 62 -4.62 -12.74 -20.24
N PRO A 63 -5.90 -13.01 -20.56
CA PRO A 63 -6.34 -14.34 -20.97
C PRO A 63 -5.78 -14.76 -22.34
N LEU A 64 -5.17 -13.82 -23.08
CA LEU A 64 -4.55 -14.08 -24.37
C LEU A 64 -3.18 -13.38 -24.45
N ARG A 65 -2.10 -14.17 -24.46
CA ARG A 65 -0.74 -13.69 -24.67
C ARG A 65 -0.26 -14.08 -26.06
N MET A 66 0.13 -13.10 -26.86
CA MET A 66 0.88 -13.33 -28.10
C MET A 66 2.36 -13.21 -27.77
N VAL A 67 3.15 -14.22 -28.11
CA VAL A 67 4.59 -14.26 -27.84
C VAL A 67 5.32 -14.40 -29.18
N PRO A 68 6.36 -13.60 -29.46
CA PRO A 68 7.17 -13.79 -30.65
C PRO A 68 7.80 -15.18 -30.67
N THR A 69 7.83 -15.79 -31.83
CA THR A 69 8.49 -17.09 -32.03
C THR A 69 10.01 -16.90 -32.19
N LYS A 70 10.78 -17.98 -32.06
CA LYS A 70 12.22 -17.94 -32.40
C LYS A 70 12.47 -17.46 -33.82
N THR A 71 11.57 -17.78 -34.75
CA THR A 71 11.62 -17.35 -36.15
C THR A 71 11.51 -15.83 -36.30
N TYR A 72 10.74 -15.16 -35.43
CA TYR A 72 10.66 -13.70 -35.43
C TYR A 72 12.02 -13.07 -35.08
N TYR A 73 12.69 -13.54 -34.03
CA TYR A 73 14.00 -13.03 -33.62
C TYR A 73 15.12 -13.34 -34.63
N GLN A 74 14.93 -14.35 -35.47
CA GLN A 74 15.84 -14.70 -36.56
C GLN A 74 15.49 -14.00 -37.89
N SER A 75 14.39 -13.25 -37.93
CA SER A 75 13.92 -12.57 -39.14
C SER A 75 14.68 -11.26 -39.39
N TYR A 76 14.70 -10.84 -40.65
CA TYR A 76 15.18 -9.52 -41.05
C TYR A 76 14.55 -8.41 -40.21
N TYR A 77 13.23 -8.46 -40.06
CA TYR A 77 12.45 -7.44 -39.39
C TYR A 77 12.93 -7.15 -37.94
N TYR A 78 13.37 -8.16 -37.19
CA TYR A 78 13.92 -7.95 -35.85
C TYR A 78 15.40 -7.53 -35.88
N GLN A 79 16.23 -8.24 -36.65
CA GLN A 79 17.68 -8.06 -36.62
C GLN A 79 18.13 -6.74 -37.24
N ILE A 80 17.38 -6.20 -38.21
CA ILE A 80 17.77 -5.00 -38.95
C ILE A 80 17.90 -3.76 -38.05
N ASP A 81 17.14 -3.70 -36.95
CA ASP A 81 17.27 -2.60 -35.99
C ASP A 81 18.67 -2.52 -35.37
N GLY A 82 19.34 -3.66 -35.16
CA GLY A 82 20.70 -3.71 -34.62
C GLY A 82 21.76 -3.16 -35.57
N GLU A 83 21.47 -3.14 -36.88
CA GLU A 83 22.40 -2.69 -37.93
C GLU A 83 22.06 -1.28 -38.46
N ALA A 84 20.88 -0.77 -38.12
CA ALA A 84 20.39 0.52 -38.61
C ALA A 84 20.70 1.68 -37.66
N SER A 85 21.28 2.75 -38.20
CA SER A 85 21.55 4.00 -37.47
C SER A 85 20.27 4.66 -36.95
N ALA A 86 19.15 4.57 -37.68
CA ALA A 86 17.85 5.10 -37.25
C ALA A 86 17.27 4.38 -36.02
N SER A 87 17.80 3.20 -35.69
CA SER A 87 17.48 2.44 -34.47
C SER A 87 18.59 2.56 -33.41
N ASN A 88 19.57 3.46 -33.61
CA ASN A 88 20.78 3.59 -32.78
C ASN A 88 21.55 2.26 -32.61
N PHE A 89 21.53 1.40 -33.63
CA PHE A 89 22.19 0.09 -33.61
C PHE A 89 21.73 -0.82 -32.45
N SER A 90 20.46 -0.72 -32.06
CA SER A 90 19.86 -1.53 -30.98
C SER A 90 18.57 -2.18 -31.47
N CYS A 91 18.37 -3.45 -31.10
CA CYS A 91 17.13 -4.16 -31.40
C CYS A 91 15.96 -3.54 -30.62
N LYS A 92 14.86 -3.25 -31.31
CA LYS A 92 13.68 -2.63 -30.68
C LYS A 92 12.76 -3.66 -30.04
N SER A 93 12.07 -3.26 -28.97
CA SER A 93 10.96 -4.02 -28.39
C SER A 93 9.75 -4.04 -29.31
N ILE A 94 8.76 -4.88 -28.99
CA ILE A 94 7.50 -4.94 -29.74
C ILE A 94 6.77 -3.59 -29.67
N GLY A 95 6.71 -2.96 -28.50
CA GLY A 95 6.09 -1.65 -28.32
C GLY A 95 6.83 -0.52 -29.02
N GLU A 96 8.15 -0.56 -29.03
CA GLU A 96 8.97 0.38 -29.78
C GLU A 96 8.70 0.25 -31.28
N LYS A 97 8.63 -0.97 -31.81
CA LYS A 97 8.28 -1.20 -33.22
C LYS A 97 6.84 -0.80 -33.55
N LEU A 98 5.90 -1.02 -32.64
CA LEU A 98 4.52 -0.60 -32.81
C LEU A 98 4.39 0.94 -32.88
N SER A 99 5.16 1.65 -32.05
CA SER A 99 5.16 3.12 -32.02
C SER A 99 6.02 3.74 -33.12
N CYS A 100 6.92 2.99 -33.75
CA CYS A 100 7.72 3.45 -34.87
C CYS A 100 6.87 3.71 -36.12
N PRO A 101 6.98 4.91 -36.73
CA PRO A 101 6.24 5.22 -37.95
C PRO A 101 6.76 4.41 -39.14
N VAL A 102 8.09 4.23 -39.22
CA VAL A 102 8.75 3.48 -40.28
C VAL A 102 9.00 2.04 -39.81
N SER A 103 8.58 1.07 -40.64
CA SER A 103 8.73 -0.35 -40.35
C SER A 103 10.12 -0.90 -40.70
N ASP A 104 10.79 -0.30 -41.70
CA ASP A 104 12.18 -0.60 -42.07
C ASP A 104 13.09 0.59 -41.72
N PRO A 105 13.91 0.50 -40.67
CA PRO A 105 14.80 1.59 -40.27
C PRO A 105 16.08 1.70 -41.12
N TYR A 106 16.37 0.73 -41.99
CA TYR A 106 17.65 0.62 -42.69
C TYR A 106 17.73 1.53 -43.91
N ASP A 107 18.84 2.27 -44.03
CA ASP A 107 19.15 3.14 -45.16
C ASP A 107 20.52 2.80 -45.75
N LEU A 108 20.53 2.29 -46.99
CA LEU A 108 21.73 1.94 -47.75
C LEU A 108 22.75 3.08 -47.90
N SER A 109 22.32 4.34 -47.75
CA SER A 109 23.21 5.50 -47.88
C SER A 109 23.97 5.86 -46.61
N TYR A 110 23.46 5.44 -45.44
CA TYR A 110 24.02 5.78 -44.13
C TYR A 110 24.50 4.55 -43.34
N ASP A 111 23.86 3.41 -43.53
CA ASP A 111 24.09 2.20 -42.75
C ASP A 111 25.14 1.28 -43.38
N PRO A 112 25.83 0.46 -42.58
CA PRO A 112 26.82 -0.49 -43.08
C PRO A 112 26.17 -1.54 -44.00
N GLU A 113 26.95 -2.04 -44.96
CA GLU A 113 26.52 -3.12 -45.84
C GLU A 113 26.25 -4.40 -45.02
N LEU A 114 25.07 -4.99 -45.22
CA LEU A 114 24.66 -6.19 -44.50
C LEU A 114 25.48 -7.41 -44.95
N PRO A 115 25.75 -8.37 -44.04
CA PRO A 115 26.38 -9.64 -44.39
C PRO A 115 25.61 -10.42 -45.47
N LEU A 116 26.33 -11.21 -46.28
CA LEU A 116 25.72 -12.04 -47.32
C LEU A 116 24.71 -13.07 -46.78
N ASP A 117 24.93 -13.53 -45.54
CA ASP A 117 24.08 -14.52 -44.86
C ASP A 117 22.95 -13.86 -44.04
N PHE A 118 22.79 -12.53 -44.11
CA PHE A 118 21.74 -11.82 -43.38
C PHE A 118 20.35 -12.25 -43.88
N PRO A 119 19.36 -12.43 -42.99
CA PRO A 119 18.01 -12.84 -43.38
C PRO A 119 17.43 -11.87 -44.41
N LYS A 120 16.70 -12.40 -45.39
CA LYS A 120 16.06 -11.58 -46.43
C LYS A 120 14.80 -10.89 -45.88
N PRO A 121 14.49 -9.66 -46.33
CA PRO A 121 13.26 -8.99 -45.96
C PRO A 121 12.05 -9.78 -46.45
N ASP A 122 11.04 -9.92 -45.59
CA ASP A 122 9.75 -10.50 -45.95
C ASP A 122 8.87 -9.38 -46.52
N LEU A 123 8.56 -9.44 -47.82
CA LEU A 123 7.87 -8.37 -48.53
C LEU A 123 6.43 -8.75 -48.84
N ASN A 124 5.53 -7.79 -48.72
CA ASN A 124 4.14 -7.92 -49.17
C ASN A 124 4.06 -7.96 -50.70
N ALA A 125 2.87 -8.27 -51.24
CA ALA A 125 2.63 -8.30 -52.69
C ALA A 125 2.96 -6.96 -53.39
N ASP A 126 2.88 -5.86 -52.65
CA ASP A 126 3.18 -4.50 -53.12
C ASP A 126 4.69 -4.16 -53.05
N GLY A 127 5.53 -5.09 -52.57
CA GLY A 127 6.97 -4.92 -52.42
C GLY A 127 7.41 -4.18 -51.16
N GLU A 128 6.49 -3.78 -50.29
CA GLU A 128 6.77 -3.16 -48.99
C GLU A 128 7.15 -4.21 -47.93
N LEU A 129 8.00 -3.84 -46.97
CA LEU A 129 8.36 -4.73 -45.86
C LEU A 129 7.13 -5.05 -45.02
N LYS A 130 6.89 -6.34 -44.81
CA LYS A 130 5.81 -6.82 -43.97
C LYS A 130 6.07 -6.45 -42.52
N ASP A 131 5.08 -5.82 -41.87
CA ASP A 131 5.15 -5.45 -40.46
C ASP A 131 4.31 -6.42 -39.61
N PRO A 132 4.92 -7.51 -39.11
CA PRO A 132 4.19 -8.51 -38.33
C PRO A 132 3.66 -7.95 -37.01
N VAL A 133 4.25 -6.88 -36.45
CA VAL A 133 3.83 -6.29 -35.18
C VAL A 133 2.55 -5.48 -35.38
N LYS A 134 2.50 -4.61 -36.40
CA LYS A 134 1.30 -3.84 -36.74
C LYS A 134 0.16 -4.73 -37.24
N GLU A 135 0.47 -5.77 -38.02
CA GLU A 135 -0.51 -6.79 -38.40
C GLU A 135 -1.07 -7.54 -37.18
N ALA A 136 -0.22 -8.02 -36.29
CA ALA A 136 -0.66 -8.68 -35.06
C ALA A 136 -1.50 -7.74 -34.19
N TRP A 137 -1.11 -6.46 -34.09
CA TRP A 137 -1.83 -5.46 -33.31
C TRP A 137 -3.22 -5.14 -33.88
N THR A 138 -3.34 -5.01 -35.19
CA THR A 138 -4.63 -4.78 -35.87
C THR A 138 -5.54 -5.98 -35.75
N LEU A 139 -5.01 -7.20 -35.91
CA LEU A 139 -5.73 -8.44 -35.63
C LEU A 139 -6.20 -8.51 -34.17
N ALA A 140 -5.32 -8.20 -33.22
CA ALA A 140 -5.66 -8.20 -31.80
C ALA A 140 -6.73 -7.15 -31.44
N SER A 141 -6.66 -5.97 -32.07
CA SER A 141 -7.64 -4.89 -31.90
C SER A 141 -9.02 -5.25 -32.48
N SER A 142 -9.08 -6.19 -33.42
CA SER A 142 -10.35 -6.64 -34.01
C SER A 142 -11.19 -7.51 -33.07
N PHE A 143 -10.58 -8.08 -32.02
CA PHE A 143 -11.31 -8.91 -31.06
C PHE A 143 -12.21 -8.07 -30.16
N LYS A 144 -13.52 -8.30 -30.25
CA LYS A 144 -14.51 -7.60 -29.44
C LYS A 144 -14.33 -7.94 -27.95
N GLY A 145 -14.01 -6.92 -27.15
CA GLY A 145 -13.87 -7.04 -25.69
C GLY A 145 -12.45 -7.34 -25.20
N ALA A 146 -11.47 -7.42 -26.10
CA ALA A 146 -10.06 -7.43 -25.77
C ALA A 146 -9.44 -6.07 -26.11
N ILE A 147 -8.52 -5.59 -25.28
CA ILE A 147 -7.73 -4.40 -25.56
C ILE A 147 -6.29 -4.89 -25.69
N PRO A 148 -5.68 -4.87 -26.88
CA PRO A 148 -4.29 -5.27 -27.02
C PRO A 148 -3.42 -4.31 -26.22
N LYS A 149 -2.52 -4.90 -25.44
CA LYS A 149 -1.54 -4.19 -24.63
C LYS A 149 -0.21 -4.89 -24.74
N GLU A 150 0.85 -4.10 -24.71
CA GLU A 150 2.18 -4.62 -24.52
C GLU A 150 2.32 -5.05 -23.06
N TYR A 151 2.90 -6.23 -22.87
CA TYR A 151 3.15 -6.80 -21.56
C TYR A 151 4.63 -7.16 -21.47
N GLU A 152 5.33 -6.48 -20.56
CA GLU A 152 6.74 -6.72 -20.28
C GLU A 152 6.92 -7.28 -18.87
N VAL A 153 7.86 -8.22 -18.77
CA VAL A 153 8.29 -8.82 -17.51
C VAL A 153 9.80 -8.74 -17.45
N SER A 154 10.30 -8.23 -16.34
CA SER A 154 11.72 -8.25 -15.99
C SER A 154 11.89 -8.89 -14.61
N PHE A 155 13.13 -9.04 -14.18
CA PHE A 155 13.49 -9.67 -12.93
C PHE A 155 14.43 -8.74 -12.16
N GLY A 156 14.21 -8.63 -10.85
CA GLY A 156 15.08 -7.82 -10.00
C GLY A 156 14.99 -8.24 -8.54
N ASN A 157 16.01 -7.90 -7.77
CA ASN A 157 15.95 -8.03 -6.32
C ASN A 157 15.35 -6.74 -5.74
N LEU A 158 14.14 -6.85 -5.19
CA LEU A 158 13.49 -5.75 -4.51
C LEU A 158 14.05 -5.65 -3.09
N ARG A 159 14.59 -4.48 -2.72
CA ARG A 159 15.08 -4.18 -1.38
C ARG A 159 14.35 -2.95 -0.83
N LEU A 160 13.51 -3.15 0.18
CA LEU A 160 12.75 -2.09 0.84
C LEU A 160 13.35 -1.79 2.22
N SER A 161 13.48 -0.51 2.55
CA SER A 161 13.79 -0.01 3.88
C SER A 161 12.50 0.40 4.60
N LEU A 162 12.21 -0.31 5.69
CA LEU A 162 11.05 -0.07 6.55
C LEU A 162 11.49 0.79 7.72
N LEU A 163 11.22 2.10 7.62
CA LEU A 163 11.53 3.06 8.67
C LEU A 163 10.35 3.18 9.63
N ARG A 164 10.56 2.82 10.90
CA ARG A 164 9.52 2.89 11.94
C ARG A 164 10.00 3.75 13.10
N LYS A 165 9.09 4.57 13.63
CA LYS A 165 9.28 5.34 14.86
C LYS A 165 8.60 4.59 16.00
N GLU A 166 9.38 3.88 16.83
CA GLU A 166 8.86 3.14 17.97
C GLU A 166 9.18 3.84 19.30
N GLY A 167 8.13 4.17 20.06
CA GLY A 167 8.23 4.60 21.45
C GLY A 167 8.54 6.09 21.67
N MET A 168 8.85 6.43 22.94
CA MET A 168 9.08 7.82 23.39
C MET A 168 10.45 8.39 23.03
N LYS A 169 11.42 7.53 22.66
CA LYS A 169 12.74 7.98 22.21
C LYS A 169 12.70 8.09 20.69
N ASP A 170 13.41 9.08 20.15
CA ASP A 170 13.52 9.32 18.71
C ASP A 170 14.37 8.25 17.98
N ASP A 171 14.45 7.04 18.55
CA ASP A 171 15.18 5.90 17.99
C ASP A 171 14.39 5.34 16.82
N LYS A 172 14.82 5.67 15.60
CA LYS A 172 14.28 5.12 14.36
C LYS A 172 14.79 3.68 14.21
N GLN A 173 13.88 2.71 14.17
CA GLN A 173 14.22 1.35 13.78
C GLN A 173 14.13 1.23 12.26
N GLU A 174 15.22 0.80 11.64
CA GLU A 174 15.25 0.43 10.24
C GLU A 174 15.29 -1.10 10.14
N SER A 175 14.32 -1.67 9.42
CA SER A 175 14.35 -3.07 9.01
C SER A 175 14.34 -3.14 7.49
N VAL A 176 14.99 -4.15 6.93
CA VAL A 176 15.12 -4.29 5.47
C VAL A 176 14.38 -5.55 5.02
N LEU A 177 13.51 -5.39 4.04
CA LEU A 177 12.84 -6.50 3.36
C LEU A 177 13.46 -6.68 1.98
N SER A 178 14.12 -7.81 1.73
CA SER A 178 14.73 -8.13 0.44
C SER A 178 14.13 -9.40 -0.14
N GLN A 179 13.67 -9.33 -1.38
CA GLN A 179 13.02 -10.45 -2.06
C GLN A 179 13.19 -10.38 -3.58
N LEU A 180 13.58 -11.50 -4.19
CA LEU A 180 13.58 -11.65 -5.65
C LEU A 180 12.14 -11.55 -6.19
N SER A 181 11.94 -10.63 -7.12
CA SER A 181 10.62 -10.23 -7.60
C SER A 181 10.59 -10.18 -9.13
N TYR A 182 9.43 -10.54 -9.69
CA TYR A 182 9.08 -10.30 -11.08
C TYR A 182 8.58 -8.87 -11.19
N ILE A 183 9.22 -8.06 -12.02
CA ILE A 183 8.82 -6.67 -12.25
C ILE A 183 8.00 -6.63 -13.54
N THR A 184 6.78 -6.12 -13.44
CA THR A 184 5.83 -6.12 -14.56
C THR A 184 5.23 -4.75 -14.76
N SER A 185 4.92 -4.43 -16.01
CA SER A 185 4.32 -3.15 -16.37
C SER A 185 2.87 -3.05 -15.88
N PHE A 186 2.54 -1.93 -15.26
CA PHE A 186 1.21 -1.63 -14.76
C PHE A 186 0.26 -1.19 -15.86
N GLU A 187 -0.96 -1.75 -15.87
CA GLU A 187 -1.99 -1.45 -16.87
C GLU A 187 -3.05 -0.47 -16.32
N GLY A 188 -2.77 0.83 -16.38
CA GLY A 188 -3.70 1.86 -15.88
C GLY A 188 -5.09 1.88 -16.54
N ASP A 189 -5.19 1.43 -17.79
CA ASP A 189 -6.46 1.41 -18.52
C ASP A 189 -7.37 0.23 -18.14
N ASN A 190 -6.81 -0.78 -17.44
CA ASN A 190 -7.55 -1.96 -17.06
C ASN A 190 -8.42 -1.66 -15.83
N LYS A 191 -9.67 -1.29 -16.09
CA LYS A 191 -10.67 -1.00 -15.04
C LYS A 191 -10.90 -2.15 -14.06
N ARG A 192 -10.52 -3.40 -14.40
CA ARG A 192 -10.68 -4.55 -13.48
C ARG A 192 -9.62 -4.54 -12.37
N LEU A 193 -8.43 -3.99 -12.62
CA LEU A 193 -7.37 -3.89 -11.61
C LEU A 193 -7.77 -3.01 -10.42
N THR A 194 -8.66 -2.02 -10.64
CA THR A 194 -9.19 -1.15 -9.56
C THR A 194 -9.79 -1.93 -8.40
N LYS A 195 -10.39 -3.10 -8.68
CA LYS A 195 -11.03 -3.95 -7.68
C LYS A 195 -10.04 -4.72 -6.80
N MET A 196 -8.79 -4.81 -7.22
CA MET A 196 -7.74 -5.55 -6.52
C MET A 196 -6.94 -4.68 -5.58
N PHE A 197 -6.99 -3.36 -5.73
CA PHE A 197 -6.25 -2.47 -4.87
C PHE A 197 -6.79 -2.52 -3.45
N LEU A 198 -5.86 -2.58 -2.50
CA LEU A 198 -6.19 -2.52 -1.10
C LEU A 198 -6.33 -1.07 -0.67
N PRO A 199 -7.35 -0.72 0.15
CA PRO A 199 -7.50 0.64 0.65
C PRO A 199 -6.32 1.00 1.56
N GLN A 200 -6.01 2.30 1.63
CA GLN A 200 -5.00 2.86 2.52
C GLN A 200 -5.39 2.63 3.98
N ARG A 201 -4.40 2.32 4.81
CA ARG A 201 -4.53 2.19 6.27
C ARG A 201 -4.23 3.53 6.92
N LYS A 202 -4.74 3.72 8.14
CA LYS A 202 -4.46 4.86 9.01
C LYS A 202 -2.95 5.21 9.10
N GLY A 203 -2.12 4.18 9.33
CA GLY A 203 -0.67 4.34 9.48
C GLY A 203 0.08 4.73 8.20
N ASP A 204 -0.51 4.51 7.03
CA ASP A 204 0.17 4.73 5.74
C ASP A 204 0.50 6.22 5.52
N TYR A 205 -0.40 7.13 5.89
CA TYR A 205 -0.17 8.58 5.76
C TYR A 205 0.89 9.10 6.73
N SER A 206 0.90 8.57 7.97
CA SER A 206 1.93 8.92 8.95
C SER A 206 3.30 8.44 8.49
N ASN A 207 3.37 7.24 7.90
CA ASN A 207 4.62 6.69 7.35
C ASN A 207 5.15 7.49 6.17
N LEU A 208 4.27 7.89 5.24
CA LEU A 208 4.63 8.81 4.14
C LEU A 208 5.26 10.10 4.67
N LEU A 209 4.62 10.71 5.68
CA LEU A 209 5.11 11.94 6.27
C LEU A 209 6.50 11.77 6.93
N ILE A 210 6.74 10.65 7.62
CA ILE A 210 8.05 10.28 8.19
C ILE A 210 9.11 10.12 7.09
N ASN A 211 8.79 9.44 5.99
CA ASN A 211 9.72 9.25 4.89
C ASN A 211 10.08 10.57 4.19
N LEU A 212 9.15 11.53 4.12
CA LEU A 212 9.40 12.86 3.54
C LEU A 212 10.33 13.73 4.40
N GLU A 213 10.40 13.48 5.71
CA GLU A 213 11.34 14.17 6.60
C GLU A 213 12.80 13.87 6.21
N MET A 214 13.07 12.63 5.81
CA MET A 214 14.43 12.16 5.55
C MET A 214 15.02 12.86 4.31
N PRO A 215 16.30 13.26 4.36
CA PRO A 215 17.00 13.73 3.17
C PRO A 215 17.13 12.57 2.19
N LEU A 216 16.60 12.76 0.99
CA LEU A 216 16.66 11.77 -0.08
C LEU A 216 18.04 11.84 -0.73
N HIS A 217 18.63 10.68 -1.01
CA HIS A 217 19.98 10.61 -1.58
C HIS A 217 20.05 11.36 -2.92
N GLY A 218 20.96 12.34 -3.02
CA GLY A 218 21.26 13.02 -4.28
C GLY A 218 20.35 14.20 -4.66
N VAL A 219 19.30 14.51 -3.88
CA VAL A 219 18.40 15.65 -4.20
C VAL A 219 18.47 16.72 -3.12
N SER A 220 19.02 17.89 -3.46
CA SER A 220 19.05 19.09 -2.59
C SER A 220 17.68 19.78 -2.50
N SER A 221 16.65 19.04 -2.11
CA SER A 221 15.32 19.59 -1.85
C SER A 221 15.19 20.00 -0.38
N THR A 222 14.54 21.13 -0.11
CA THR A 222 14.21 21.52 1.27
C THR A 222 13.06 20.64 1.79
N PHE A 223 13.02 20.38 3.10
CA PHE A 223 11.92 19.66 3.76
C PHE A 223 10.53 20.19 3.32
N GLN A 224 10.41 21.52 3.28
CA GLN A 224 9.20 22.25 2.88
C GLN A 224 8.75 21.88 1.46
N SER A 225 9.68 21.82 0.50
CA SER A 225 9.36 21.45 -0.89
C SER A 225 8.84 20.02 -1.03
N ARG A 226 9.20 19.12 -0.11
CA ARG A 226 8.75 17.72 -0.09
C ARG A 226 7.41 17.53 0.62
N VAL A 227 7.20 18.25 1.72
CA VAL A 227 6.01 18.08 2.57
C VAL A 227 4.82 18.90 2.08
N THR A 228 5.04 20.09 1.49
CA THR A 228 3.95 20.95 1.00
C THR A 228 3.03 20.24 -0.01
N PRO A 229 3.55 19.55 -1.04
CA PRO A 229 2.69 18.87 -2.00
C PRO A 229 1.89 17.75 -1.33
N PHE A 230 2.48 17.00 -0.39
CA PHE A 230 1.80 15.95 0.36
C PHE A 230 0.67 16.49 1.23
N LEU A 231 0.89 17.56 1.99
CA LEU A 231 -0.16 18.12 2.85
C LEU A 231 -1.31 18.73 2.05
N ARG A 232 -1.10 19.10 0.78
CA ARG A 232 -2.17 19.56 -0.13
C ARG A 232 -3.00 18.43 -0.73
N THR A 233 -2.53 17.18 -0.69
CA THR A 233 -3.27 16.02 -1.21
C THR A 233 -4.13 15.34 -0.15
N ILE A 234 -4.06 15.79 1.11
CA ILE A 234 -4.81 15.22 2.22
C ILE A 234 -5.56 16.28 3.01
N HIS A 235 -6.74 15.92 3.51
CA HIS A 235 -7.42 16.64 4.56
C HIS A 235 -7.26 15.89 5.88
N VAL A 236 -6.54 16.49 6.84
CA VAL A 236 -6.38 15.92 8.18
C VAL A 236 -7.60 16.32 9.01
N GLU A 237 -8.39 15.34 9.44
CA GLU A 237 -9.57 15.54 10.29
C GLU A 237 -9.23 15.34 11.77
N SER A 238 -8.34 14.38 12.06
CA SER A 238 -7.89 14.11 13.42
C SER A 238 -6.43 13.69 13.49
N VAL A 239 -5.83 13.88 14.66
CA VAL A 239 -4.53 13.36 15.06
C VAL A 239 -4.70 12.41 16.24
N GLU A 240 -3.77 11.47 16.38
CA GLU A 240 -3.76 10.50 17.46
C GLU A 240 -2.41 10.52 18.17
N THR A 241 -2.43 10.34 19.48
CA THR A 241 -1.22 10.18 20.29
C THR A 241 -0.43 8.93 19.86
N ALA A 242 0.86 9.11 19.57
CA ALA A 242 1.73 8.05 19.06
C ALA A 242 1.91 6.89 20.07
N PRO A 243 2.39 5.71 19.61
CA PRO A 243 2.79 4.61 20.50
C PRO A 243 3.85 5.09 21.50
N GLY A 244 3.55 4.95 22.80
CA GLY A 244 4.35 5.55 23.87
C GLY A 244 3.83 6.88 24.41
N GLY A 245 2.73 7.41 23.88
CA GLY A 245 2.04 8.58 24.40
C GLY A 245 2.61 9.91 23.92
N TRP A 246 1.85 10.97 24.22
CA TRP A 246 2.09 12.32 23.75
C TRP A 246 2.31 13.27 24.91
N GLN A 247 3.39 14.05 24.89
CA GLN A 247 3.62 15.09 25.90
C GLN A 247 2.63 16.24 25.67
N LEU A 248 1.73 16.46 26.62
CA LEU A 248 0.74 17.52 26.56
C LEU A 248 1.44 18.89 26.78
N PRO A 249 1.43 19.81 25.79
CA PRO A 249 1.99 21.13 25.96
C PRO A 249 1.22 21.92 27.02
N GLU A 250 1.92 22.77 27.78
CA GLU A 250 1.30 23.60 28.83
C GLU A 250 0.22 24.54 28.27
N THR A 251 0.35 24.95 27.00
CA THR A 251 -0.65 25.75 26.26
C THR A 251 -2.00 25.04 26.11
N CYS A 252 -2.03 23.72 26.23
CA CYS A 252 -3.23 22.89 26.12
C CYS A 252 -3.79 22.47 27.49
N TYR A 253 -3.20 22.94 28.59
CA TYR A 253 -3.72 22.64 29.91
C TYR A 253 -5.10 23.29 30.11
N PRO A 254 -6.10 22.53 30.58
CA PRO A 254 -7.41 23.09 30.86
C PRO A 254 -7.34 24.05 32.04
N GLU A 255 -8.17 25.09 32.05
CA GLU A 255 -8.23 26.04 33.18
C GLU A 255 -8.62 25.34 34.49
N LYS A 256 -9.57 24.39 34.39
CA LYS A 256 -10.02 23.51 35.47
C LYS A 256 -10.30 22.12 34.93
N GLY A 257 -9.81 21.10 35.62
CA GLY A 257 -10.02 19.72 35.19
C GLY A 257 -9.52 18.69 36.20
N LYS A 258 -10.09 17.49 36.12
CA LYS A 258 -9.68 16.33 36.91
C LYS A 258 -9.44 15.16 35.98
N PHE A 259 -8.26 14.56 36.05
CA PHE A 259 -7.89 13.36 35.32
C PHE A 259 -7.49 12.25 36.28
N CYS A 260 -8.02 11.05 36.08
CA CYS A 260 -7.40 9.84 36.59
C CYS A 260 -6.07 9.66 35.88
N SER A 261 -5.00 9.41 36.63
CA SER A 261 -3.65 9.40 36.11
C SER A 261 -2.72 8.48 36.89
N CYS A 262 -1.60 8.16 36.27
CA CYS A 262 -0.54 7.35 36.84
C CYS A 262 0.74 8.20 36.91
N ALA A 263 1.26 8.41 38.11
CA ALA A 263 2.50 9.15 38.33
C ALA A 263 3.70 8.21 38.50
N LEU A 264 4.83 8.59 37.90
CA LEU A 264 6.13 7.99 38.20
C LEU A 264 6.87 8.82 39.24
N VAL A 265 7.39 8.14 40.26
CA VAL A 265 8.10 8.76 41.38
C VAL A 265 9.59 8.41 41.29
N HIS A 266 10.45 9.42 41.40
CA HIS A 266 11.89 9.26 41.54
C HIS A 266 12.36 10.06 42.76
N GLN A 267 13.05 9.41 43.69
CA GLN A 267 13.51 10.02 44.95
C GLN A 267 12.38 10.72 45.76
N GLY A 268 11.18 10.12 45.77
CA GLY A 268 10.03 10.66 46.51
C GLY A 268 9.29 11.82 45.84
N LYS A 269 9.75 12.31 44.68
CA LYS A 269 9.10 13.36 43.90
C LYS A 269 8.50 12.81 42.61
N ILE A 270 7.32 13.31 42.23
CA ILE A 270 6.69 12.96 40.94
C ILE A 270 7.41 13.71 39.83
N PHE A 271 7.88 13.00 38.81
CA PHE A 271 8.59 13.60 37.67
C PHE A 271 7.89 13.42 36.31
N LYS A 272 7.06 12.37 36.16
CA LYS A 272 6.22 12.13 34.98
C LYS A 272 4.83 11.71 35.40
N ILE A 273 3.82 12.16 34.65
CA ILE A 273 2.41 11.81 34.87
C ILE A 273 1.81 11.35 33.56
N PHE A 274 1.08 10.25 33.61
CA PHE A 274 0.40 9.64 32.47
C PHE A 274 -1.11 9.70 32.66
N ILE A 275 -1.82 10.28 31.69
CA ILE A 275 -3.27 10.34 31.64
C ILE A 275 -3.75 9.26 30.66
N ALA A 276 -4.48 8.27 31.16
CA ALA A 276 -5.09 7.26 30.29
C ALA A 276 -6.23 7.86 29.46
N LYS A 277 -6.49 7.30 28.28
CA LYS A 277 -7.61 7.70 27.42
C LYS A 277 -8.95 7.62 28.14
N GLU A 278 -9.16 6.51 28.84
CA GLU A 278 -10.34 6.22 29.65
C GLU A 278 -9.95 6.04 31.12
N ARG A 279 -10.90 6.24 32.04
CA ARG A 279 -10.62 6.20 33.49
C ARG A 279 -10.15 4.83 33.99
N ASP A 280 -10.58 3.75 33.34
CA ASP A 280 -10.25 2.39 33.77
C ASP A 280 -9.10 1.77 32.94
N GLY A 281 -8.57 2.49 31.95
CA GLY A 281 -7.62 1.97 30.95
C GLY A 281 -6.15 1.91 31.39
N PHE A 282 -5.86 1.66 32.67
CA PHE A 282 -4.47 1.72 33.18
C PHE A 282 -3.68 0.42 33.03
N ASP A 283 -4.31 -0.72 32.80
CA ASP A 283 -3.63 -2.03 32.81
C ASP A 283 -2.49 -2.12 31.79
N HIS A 284 -2.73 -1.65 30.56
CA HIS A 284 -1.71 -1.58 29.51
C HIS A 284 -0.56 -0.64 29.88
N LEU A 285 -0.89 0.51 30.47
CA LEU A 285 0.05 1.55 30.87
C LEU A 285 0.97 1.04 31.99
N LEU A 286 0.41 0.34 32.98
CA LEU A 286 1.15 -0.27 34.09
C LEU A 286 2.16 -1.31 33.60
N HIS A 287 1.78 -2.15 32.62
CA HIS A 287 2.69 -3.14 32.04
C HIS A 287 3.87 -2.47 31.32
N ARG A 288 3.62 -1.39 30.56
CA ARG A 288 4.65 -0.64 29.81
C ARG A 288 5.62 0.12 30.73
N LEU A 289 5.17 0.52 31.93
CA LEU A 289 5.98 1.29 32.87
C LEU A 289 6.87 0.44 33.78
N SER A 290 6.82 -0.89 33.71
CA SER A 290 7.79 -1.77 34.39
C SER A 290 9.20 -1.47 33.83
N PRO A 291 10.21 -1.14 34.66
CA PRO A 291 10.37 -1.53 36.08
C PRO A 291 10.01 -0.46 37.12
N TYR A 292 9.44 0.68 36.75
CA TYR A 292 9.08 1.71 37.73
C TYR A 292 7.89 1.26 38.58
N THR A 293 7.75 1.82 39.79
CA THR A 293 6.56 1.66 40.64
C THR A 293 5.58 2.79 40.35
N PRO A 294 4.61 2.60 39.43
CA PRO A 294 3.58 3.58 39.14
C PRO A 294 2.70 3.82 40.36
N LEU A 295 2.29 5.07 40.54
CA LEU A 295 1.42 5.48 41.63
C LEU A 295 0.14 6.08 41.04
N LEU A 296 -0.97 5.38 41.22
CA LEU A 296 -2.27 5.78 40.72
C LEU A 296 -2.85 6.92 41.56
N GLY A 297 -3.50 7.86 40.90
CA GLY A 297 -4.10 9.00 41.56
C GLY A 297 -4.84 9.93 40.62
N ASP A 298 -5.30 11.04 41.17
CA ASP A 298 -6.02 12.06 40.44
C ASP A 298 -5.11 13.29 40.24
N LEU A 299 -4.99 13.72 38.98
CA LEU A 299 -4.36 14.97 38.59
C LEU A 299 -5.43 16.07 38.49
N TYR A 300 -5.20 17.16 39.20
CA TYR A 300 -6.06 18.34 39.19
C TYR A 300 -5.33 19.51 38.53
N PHE A 301 -6.04 20.15 37.61
CA PHE A 301 -5.68 21.45 37.03
C PHE A 301 -6.58 22.52 37.65
N ASP A 302 -5.99 23.56 38.23
CA ASP A 302 -6.72 24.72 38.74
C ASP A 302 -5.92 26.00 38.48
N GLN A 303 -6.39 26.83 37.54
CA GLN A 303 -5.79 28.12 37.18
C GLN A 303 -4.28 28.03 36.87
N GLY A 304 -3.88 27.02 36.09
CA GLY A 304 -2.48 26.79 35.71
C GLY A 304 -1.63 26.10 36.79
N LYS A 305 -2.20 25.79 37.96
CA LYS A 305 -1.52 25.02 39.01
C LYS A 305 -1.88 23.54 38.90
N LEU A 306 -0.84 22.71 38.80
CA LEU A 306 -0.93 21.26 38.82
C LEU A 306 -0.88 20.74 40.27
N SER A 307 -1.78 19.83 40.62
CA SER A 307 -1.68 19.09 41.88
C SER A 307 -2.10 17.64 41.71
N PHE A 308 -1.37 16.73 42.35
CA PHE A 308 -1.60 15.29 42.25
C PHE A 308 -1.97 14.70 43.61
N LEU A 309 -3.06 13.94 43.65
CA LEU A 309 -3.54 13.22 44.82
C LEU A 309 -3.40 11.72 44.60
N SER A 310 -2.48 11.10 45.33
CA SER A 310 -2.27 9.64 45.31
C SER A 310 -3.44 8.91 45.94
N ILE A 311 -3.88 7.81 45.31
CA ILE A 311 -4.84 6.87 45.89
C ILE A 311 -4.07 5.61 46.26
N SER A 312 -3.74 5.43 47.53
CA SER A 312 -3.10 4.19 48.02
C SER A 312 -3.89 3.61 49.18
N GLY A 313 -4.49 2.43 49.01
CA GLY A 313 -5.21 1.71 50.06
C GLY A 313 -6.42 2.44 50.63
N GLY A 314 -7.12 3.26 49.82
CA GLY A 314 -8.30 4.02 50.24
C GLY A 314 -8.00 5.33 50.98
N SER A 315 -6.72 5.69 51.15
CA SER A 315 -6.30 6.97 51.71
C SER A 315 -5.76 7.88 50.61
N PHE A 316 -6.18 9.15 50.62
CA PHE A 316 -5.67 10.20 49.74
C PHE A 316 -4.46 10.87 50.37
N SER A 317 -3.30 10.80 49.72
CA SER A 317 -2.13 11.57 50.14
C SER A 317 -1.68 12.53 49.04
N LYS A 318 -1.56 13.81 49.39
CA LYS A 318 -0.97 14.81 48.50
C LYS A 318 0.53 14.57 48.43
N LYS A 319 1.05 14.35 47.23
CA LYS A 319 2.50 14.15 47.00
C LYS A 319 3.12 15.42 46.44
N GLU A 320 4.36 15.68 46.83
CA GLU A 320 5.14 16.76 46.24
C GLU A 320 5.54 16.42 44.80
N MET A 321 5.37 17.39 43.92
CA MET A 321 5.72 17.30 42.51
C MET A 321 7.00 18.11 42.29
N ILE A 322 7.83 17.69 41.33
CA ILE A 322 8.91 18.58 40.85
C ILE A 322 8.30 19.86 40.25
N PRO A 323 9.04 20.98 40.20
CA PRO A 323 8.62 22.13 39.40
C PRO A 323 8.47 21.70 37.94
N SER A 324 7.28 21.86 37.37
CA SER A 324 6.93 21.47 35.99
C SER A 324 7.13 19.98 35.65
N PRO A 325 6.30 19.07 36.21
CA PRO A 325 6.33 17.67 35.82
C PRO A 325 5.81 17.51 34.39
N VAL A 326 6.37 16.54 33.66
CA VAL A 326 5.94 16.27 32.28
C VAL A 326 4.65 15.45 32.29
N VAL A 327 3.60 15.99 31.68
CA VAL A 327 2.30 15.32 31.54
C VAL A 327 2.22 14.67 30.16
N TYR A 328 1.94 13.37 30.15
CA TYR A 328 1.72 12.58 28.95
C TYR A 328 0.27 12.14 28.87
N ILE A 329 -0.29 12.16 27.67
CA ILE A 329 -1.54 11.47 27.34
C ILE A 329 -1.17 10.13 26.72
N ASP A 330 -1.82 9.06 27.18
CA ASP A 330 -1.57 7.72 26.70
C ASP A 330 -1.94 7.55 25.23
N GLU A 331 -1.34 6.54 24.60
CA GLU A 331 -1.49 6.22 23.19
C GLU A 331 -2.96 5.96 22.79
N GLY A 332 -3.26 6.15 21.50
CA GLY A 332 -4.61 5.91 20.98
C GLY A 332 -5.67 6.98 21.31
N SER A 333 -5.30 8.09 21.94
CA SER A 333 -6.20 9.23 22.17
C SER A 333 -6.33 10.06 20.89
N GLU A 334 -7.55 10.25 20.40
CA GLU A 334 -7.86 10.94 19.14
C GLU A 334 -8.35 12.37 19.41
N PHE A 335 -7.82 13.33 18.66
CA PHE A 335 -8.20 14.74 18.72
C PHE A 335 -8.57 15.23 17.33
N ASN A 336 -9.67 15.97 17.21
CA ASN A 336 -9.97 16.69 15.96
C ASN A 336 -8.85 17.70 15.72
N ALA A 337 -8.35 17.75 14.50
CA ALA A 337 -7.18 18.56 14.19
C ALA A 337 -7.39 19.30 12.88
N THR A 338 -6.94 20.56 12.84
CA THR A 338 -6.78 21.32 11.61
C THR A 338 -5.31 21.73 11.46
N PHE A 339 -4.76 21.45 10.29
CA PHE A 339 -3.37 21.77 9.99
C PHE A 339 -3.19 23.28 9.79
N ASN A 340 -2.16 23.88 10.40
CA ASN A 340 -1.83 25.29 10.21
C ASN A 340 -0.81 25.44 9.05
N GLU A 341 -1.29 25.87 7.88
CA GLU A 341 -0.45 26.01 6.67
C GLU A 341 0.72 26.98 6.82
N GLU A 342 0.58 28.02 7.65
CA GLU A 342 1.64 28.99 7.89
C GLU A 342 2.86 28.37 8.58
N SER A 343 2.65 27.28 9.33
CA SER A 343 3.73 26.57 10.02
C SER A 343 4.75 25.95 9.06
N ILE A 344 4.38 25.70 7.80
CA ILE A 344 5.30 25.12 6.79
C ILE A 344 6.45 26.07 6.48
N ILE A 345 6.20 27.37 6.42
CA ILE A 345 7.17 28.36 5.90
C ILE A 345 8.46 28.37 6.73
N GLY A 346 8.35 28.13 8.04
CA GLY A 346 9.48 28.05 8.96
C GLY A 346 9.91 26.64 9.37
N ALA A 347 9.25 25.59 8.85
CA ALA A 347 9.50 24.23 9.30
C ALA A 347 10.77 23.65 8.69
N HIS A 348 11.62 23.05 9.55
CA HIS A 348 12.82 22.31 9.16
C HIS A 348 12.67 20.80 9.38
N CYS A 349 11.80 20.39 10.29
CA CYS A 349 11.48 19.01 10.60
C CYS A 349 9.98 18.82 10.83
N LEU A 350 9.54 17.56 11.00
CA LEU A 350 8.13 17.28 11.27
C LEU A 350 7.63 17.88 12.58
N ALA A 351 8.48 17.96 13.59
CA ALA A 351 8.11 18.53 14.89
C ALA A 351 7.77 20.03 14.82
N ASP A 352 8.18 20.73 13.76
CA ASP A 352 7.87 22.15 13.57
C ASP A 352 6.46 22.39 13.03
N LEU A 353 5.83 21.36 12.42
CA LEU A 353 4.48 21.43 11.90
C LEU A 353 3.48 21.63 13.03
N ARG A 354 2.56 22.58 12.87
CA ARG A 354 1.58 22.92 13.90
C ARG A 354 0.17 22.48 13.50
N PHE A 355 -0.55 21.96 14.49
CA PHE A 355 -1.95 21.56 14.38
C PHE A 355 -2.75 22.26 15.46
N THR A 356 -3.90 22.81 15.09
CA THR A 356 -4.90 23.24 16.06
C THR A 356 -5.75 22.03 16.41
N ILE A 357 -5.69 21.59 17.66
CA ILE A 357 -6.42 20.42 18.12
C ILE A 357 -7.59 20.79 19.03
N SER A 358 -8.62 19.95 19.00
CA SER A 358 -9.73 19.99 19.95
C SER A 358 -10.24 18.57 20.23
N GLY A 359 -10.51 18.25 21.48
CA GLY A 359 -11.02 16.95 21.86
C GLY A 359 -11.31 16.83 23.35
N MET A 360 -11.69 15.64 23.78
CA MET A 360 -11.95 15.35 25.19
C MET A 360 -11.14 14.14 25.65
N VAL A 361 -10.54 14.25 26.82
CA VAL A 361 -9.88 13.12 27.51
C VAL A 361 -10.52 12.99 28.88
N GLN A 362 -11.06 11.82 29.19
CA GLN A 362 -11.80 11.54 30.44
C GLN A 362 -12.90 12.57 30.79
N GLY A 363 -13.53 13.17 29.78
CA GLY A 363 -14.59 14.18 29.91
C GLY A 363 -14.10 15.62 30.14
N VAL A 364 -12.78 15.86 30.08
CA VAL A 364 -12.19 17.21 30.15
C VAL A 364 -11.81 17.66 28.74
N SER A 365 -12.23 18.87 28.37
CA SER A 365 -11.91 19.45 27.07
C SER A 365 -10.44 19.86 26.99
N ILE A 366 -9.77 19.48 25.91
CA ILE A 366 -8.41 19.87 25.58
C ILE A 366 -8.46 20.60 24.24
N HIS A 367 -7.89 21.80 24.18
CA HIS A 367 -7.78 22.59 22.97
C HIS A 367 -6.45 23.33 22.93
N GLY A 368 -5.94 23.60 21.74
CA GLY A 368 -4.77 24.46 21.56
C GLY A 368 -4.01 24.16 20.29
N GLU A 369 -2.99 24.97 20.02
CA GLU A 369 -2.05 24.75 18.93
C GLU A 369 -0.85 23.94 19.44
N VAL A 370 -0.57 22.83 18.77
CA VAL A 370 0.43 21.84 19.19
C VAL A 370 1.38 21.49 18.05
N PRO A 371 2.66 21.22 18.35
CA PRO A 371 3.58 20.66 17.36
C PRO A 371 3.22 19.21 17.04
N TYR A 372 3.56 18.74 15.84
CA TYR A 372 3.45 17.34 15.42
C TYR A 372 4.57 16.48 16.02
N GLN A 373 4.84 16.66 17.31
CA GLN A 373 5.81 15.87 18.06
C GLN A 373 5.07 14.92 18.99
N GLY A 374 5.28 13.60 18.82
CA GLY A 374 4.55 12.58 19.59
C GLY A 374 3.10 12.37 19.15
N LEU A 375 2.74 12.89 17.97
CA LEU A 375 1.45 12.69 17.32
C LEU A 375 1.62 11.88 16.03
N THR A 376 0.55 11.22 15.65
CA THR A 376 0.37 10.48 14.40
C THR A 376 -0.90 10.97 13.72
N LEU A 377 -1.00 10.85 12.40
CA LEU A 377 -2.23 11.19 11.70
C LEU A 377 -3.34 10.19 12.08
N GLY A 378 -4.48 10.76 12.46
CA GLY A 378 -5.69 10.04 12.86
C GLY A 378 -6.53 9.69 11.64
N LYS A 379 -7.66 10.37 11.48
CA LYS A 379 -8.51 10.28 10.29
C LYS A 379 -8.00 11.27 9.25
N VAL A 380 -7.80 10.75 8.05
CA VAL A 380 -7.31 11.50 6.90
C VAL A 380 -8.20 11.16 5.72
N SER A 381 -8.70 12.20 5.07
CA SER A 381 -9.51 12.09 3.86
C SER A 381 -8.64 12.52 2.66
N PRO A 382 -8.29 11.60 1.73
CA PRO A 382 -7.50 11.96 0.56
C PRO A 382 -8.30 12.85 -0.39
N ILE A 383 -7.62 13.75 -1.07
CA ILE A 383 -8.19 14.61 -2.10
C ILE A 383 -7.91 13.93 -3.45
N ASP A 384 -8.83 13.07 -3.89
CA ASP A 384 -8.63 12.03 -4.93
C ASP A 384 -8.14 12.52 -6.32
N HIS A 385 -8.26 13.81 -6.62
CA HIS A 385 -7.92 14.38 -7.93
C HIS A 385 -6.47 14.90 -8.04
N LEU A 386 -5.67 14.87 -6.96
CA LEU A 386 -4.36 15.56 -6.89
C LEU A 386 -3.14 14.63 -6.65
N SER A 387 -3.30 13.31 -6.69
CA SER A 387 -2.35 12.41 -6.03
C SER A 387 -1.02 12.19 -6.79
N SER A 388 0.09 12.54 -6.11
CA SER A 388 1.49 12.33 -6.53
C SER A 388 2.27 11.33 -5.63
N TYR A 389 1.59 10.63 -4.72
CA TYR A 389 2.24 9.74 -3.72
C TYR A 389 1.59 8.35 -3.56
N TRP A 390 0.36 8.14 -4.01
CA TRP A 390 -0.25 6.81 -4.05
C TRP A 390 -1.07 6.62 -5.31
N ILE A 391 -1.46 5.37 -5.56
CA ILE A 391 -2.29 5.02 -6.71
C ILE A 391 -3.58 5.85 -6.77
N PHE A 392 -3.90 6.41 -7.94
CA PHE A 392 -5.04 7.34 -8.08
C PHE A 392 -5.84 7.07 -9.34
N THR A 393 -7.13 7.42 -9.29
CA THR A 393 -8.02 7.31 -10.45
C THR A 393 -8.14 8.68 -11.10
N LYS A 394 -7.85 8.77 -12.39
CA LYS A 394 -8.02 9.97 -13.20
C LYS A 394 -9.49 10.19 -13.55
N GLU A 395 -9.82 11.40 -14.03
CA GLU A 395 -11.19 11.77 -14.41
C GLU A 395 -11.78 10.88 -15.52
N ASP A 396 -10.94 10.32 -16.39
CA ASP A 396 -11.32 9.37 -17.45
C ASP A 396 -11.60 7.93 -16.93
N GLY A 397 -11.40 7.70 -15.63
CA GLY A 397 -11.54 6.41 -14.98
C GLY A 397 -10.36 5.46 -15.19
N THR A 398 -9.26 5.94 -15.75
CA THR A 398 -7.97 5.21 -15.77
C THR A 398 -7.26 5.38 -14.45
N VAL A 399 -6.35 4.46 -14.15
CA VAL A 399 -5.56 4.46 -12.91
C VAL A 399 -4.13 4.85 -13.23
N GLY A 400 -3.56 5.74 -12.43
CA GLY A 400 -2.16 6.15 -12.51
C GLY A 400 -1.35 5.59 -11.34
N ILE A 401 -0.13 5.12 -11.64
CA ILE A 401 0.92 5.00 -10.63
C ILE A 401 1.67 6.33 -10.60
N PRO A 402 1.87 6.93 -9.42
CA PRO A 402 2.64 8.16 -9.30
C PRO A 402 4.14 7.91 -9.48
N SER A 403 4.82 8.78 -10.22
CA SER A 403 6.27 8.91 -10.19
C SER A 403 6.63 10.19 -9.44
N ASN A 404 7.55 10.10 -8.48
CA ASN A 404 7.90 11.21 -7.62
C ASN A 404 9.42 11.34 -7.58
N THR A 405 9.97 12.25 -8.38
CA THR A 405 11.42 12.41 -8.60
C THR A 405 12.28 12.29 -7.33
N PRO A 406 11.93 12.92 -6.19
CA PRO A 406 12.71 12.73 -4.97
C PRO A 406 12.59 11.33 -4.33
N LEU A 407 11.45 10.64 -4.40
CA LEU A 407 11.23 9.31 -3.81
C LEU A 407 11.53 8.14 -4.78
N GLY A 408 11.70 8.44 -6.08
CA GLY A 408 11.83 7.44 -7.13
C GLY A 408 10.49 7.10 -7.80
N ASP A 409 10.44 5.95 -8.44
CA ASP A 409 9.22 5.48 -9.11
C ASP A 409 8.30 4.72 -8.15
N GLY A 410 7.00 5.01 -8.23
CA GLY A 410 6.01 4.32 -7.43
C GLY A 410 5.86 2.86 -7.87
N VAL A 411 5.78 1.95 -6.91
CA VAL A 411 5.49 0.54 -7.18
C VAL A 411 4.26 0.06 -6.41
N LEU A 412 3.54 -0.90 -7.01
CA LEU A 412 2.46 -1.62 -6.34
C LEU A 412 2.98 -2.98 -5.90
N LEU A 413 2.83 -3.25 -4.61
CA LEU A 413 3.28 -4.50 -4.00
C LEU A 413 2.10 -5.43 -3.71
N PRO A 414 2.32 -6.75 -3.76
CA PRO A 414 1.29 -7.69 -3.39
C PRO A 414 1.02 -7.61 -1.87
N LYS A 415 -0.20 -7.98 -1.49
CA LYS A 415 -0.70 -7.99 -0.11
C LYS A 415 0.25 -8.59 0.93
N SER A 416 1.02 -9.61 0.54
CA SER A 416 2.04 -10.26 1.39
C SER A 416 3.06 -9.28 1.97
N TYR A 417 3.49 -8.26 1.20
CA TYR A 417 4.43 -7.24 1.69
C TYR A 417 3.80 -6.40 2.79
N ARG A 418 2.51 -6.07 2.63
CA ARG A 418 1.73 -5.33 3.63
C ARG A 418 1.54 -6.12 4.92
N GLU A 419 1.37 -7.43 4.81
CA GLU A 419 1.28 -8.34 5.96
C GLU A 419 2.63 -8.49 6.66
N ASN A 420 3.74 -8.39 5.91
CA ASN A 420 5.11 -8.33 6.44
C ASN A 420 5.52 -6.93 6.94
N GLY A 421 4.56 -6.01 7.09
CA GLY A 421 4.78 -4.72 7.73
C GLY A 421 5.14 -3.57 6.80
N ALA A 422 5.19 -3.76 5.47
CA ALA A 422 5.35 -2.64 4.53
C ALA A 422 4.15 -1.68 4.59
N MET A 423 4.43 -0.39 4.44
CA MET A 423 3.47 0.71 4.46
C MET A 423 3.68 1.63 3.25
N LEU A 424 2.70 2.47 2.93
CA LEU A 424 2.89 3.46 1.87
C LEU A 424 4.04 4.41 2.20
N GLY A 425 4.81 4.77 1.17
CA GLY A 425 5.97 5.66 1.31
C GLY A 425 7.26 4.99 1.76
N ASP A 426 7.24 3.70 2.12
CA ASP A 426 8.48 2.96 2.33
C ASP A 426 9.33 3.04 1.07
N SER A 427 10.59 3.44 1.24
CA SER A 427 11.53 3.62 0.15
C SER A 427 12.39 2.38 -0.05
N GLY A 428 12.92 2.21 -1.24
CA GLY A 428 13.77 1.07 -1.55
C GLY A 428 14.42 1.19 -2.91
N THR A 429 15.03 0.09 -3.33
CA THR A 429 15.64 -0.04 -4.64
C THR A 429 15.25 -1.36 -5.30
N ILE A 430 15.16 -1.33 -6.63
CA ILE A 430 15.20 -2.53 -7.46
C ILE A 430 16.66 -2.69 -7.89
N CYS A 431 17.32 -3.73 -7.39
CA CYS A 431 18.66 -4.10 -7.80
C CYS A 431 18.60 -5.04 -9.01
N TYR A 432 19.37 -4.74 -10.04
CA TYR A 432 19.51 -5.56 -11.24
C TYR A 432 20.97 -5.52 -11.72
N THR A 433 21.36 -6.52 -12.50
CA THR A 433 22.73 -6.63 -13.02
C THR A 433 22.75 -6.11 -14.46
N SER A 434 23.65 -5.18 -14.74
CA SER A 434 23.91 -4.66 -16.08
C SER A 434 25.30 -5.09 -16.53
N GLU A 435 25.41 -5.58 -17.77
CA GLU A 435 26.68 -6.00 -18.35
C GLU A 435 27.38 -4.80 -19.00
N GLY A 436 28.44 -4.30 -18.37
CA GLY A 436 29.33 -3.31 -18.98
C GLY A 436 30.45 -3.96 -19.79
N ALA A 437 31.14 -3.17 -20.62
CA ALA A 437 32.22 -3.64 -21.50
C ALA A 437 33.38 -4.37 -20.79
N SER A 438 33.54 -4.19 -19.48
CA SER A 438 34.64 -4.76 -18.69
C SER A 438 34.21 -5.58 -17.47
N SER A 439 32.96 -5.44 -17.00
CA SER A 439 32.46 -6.15 -15.81
C SER A 439 30.94 -6.06 -15.71
N CYS A 440 30.33 -7.06 -15.05
CA CYS A 440 28.95 -6.99 -14.60
C CYS A 440 28.87 -6.04 -13.39
N GLN A 441 28.02 -5.03 -13.46
CA GLN A 441 27.80 -4.06 -12.39
C GLN A 441 26.37 -4.17 -11.86
N GLU A 442 26.23 -4.09 -10.54
CA GLU A 442 24.91 -4.00 -9.91
C GLU A 442 24.40 -2.56 -10.04
N MET A 443 23.29 -2.41 -10.74
CA MET A 443 22.55 -1.17 -10.90
C MET A 443 21.38 -1.13 -9.92
N GLN A 444 21.03 0.06 -9.46
CA GLN A 444 19.96 0.27 -8.49
C GLN A 444 18.99 1.32 -9.02
N LEU A 445 17.71 0.97 -9.08
CA LEU A 445 16.65 1.91 -9.41
C LEU A 445 15.88 2.29 -8.13
N PRO A 446 15.85 3.59 -7.75
CA PRO A 446 15.11 4.02 -6.57
C PRO A 446 13.61 3.93 -6.80
N ILE A 447 12.91 3.40 -5.81
CA ILE A 447 11.46 3.21 -5.84
C ILE A 447 10.85 3.51 -4.47
N TYR A 448 9.54 3.66 -4.44
CA TYR A 448 8.78 3.72 -3.20
C TYR A 448 7.43 3.01 -3.32
N VAL A 449 6.89 2.58 -2.18
CA VAL A 449 5.60 1.88 -2.14
C VAL A 449 4.45 2.87 -2.34
N ALA A 450 3.81 2.82 -3.51
CA ALA A 450 2.68 3.69 -3.87
C ALA A 450 1.30 3.03 -3.65
N GLY A 451 1.29 1.71 -3.41
CA GLY A 451 0.04 0.99 -3.22
C GLY A 451 0.24 -0.49 -2.98
N PHE A 452 -0.85 -1.15 -2.60
CA PHE A 452 -0.91 -2.60 -2.46
C PHE A 452 -2.07 -3.18 -3.26
N TYR A 453 -1.91 -4.39 -3.75
CA TYR A 453 -2.97 -5.12 -4.44
C TYR A 453 -3.08 -6.56 -3.92
N ASP A 454 -4.27 -7.15 -4.04
CA ASP A 454 -4.48 -8.57 -3.73
C ASP A 454 -4.23 -9.41 -5.00
N PRO A 455 -3.14 -10.21 -5.06
CA PRO A 455 -2.87 -11.04 -6.21
C PRO A 455 -3.81 -12.26 -6.31
N GLY A 456 -4.72 -12.46 -5.35
CA GLY A 456 -5.60 -13.62 -5.28
C GLY A 456 -4.81 -14.92 -5.09
N LEU A 457 -5.25 -15.99 -5.76
CA LEU A 457 -4.65 -17.33 -5.65
C LEU A 457 -3.44 -17.55 -6.57
N LEU A 458 -2.87 -16.50 -7.18
CA LEU A 458 -1.76 -16.67 -8.11
C LEU A 458 -0.50 -17.17 -7.39
N PRO A 459 0.04 -18.35 -7.74
CA PRO A 459 1.18 -18.94 -7.03
C PRO A 459 2.42 -18.04 -7.01
N VAL A 460 2.63 -17.28 -8.09
CA VAL A 460 3.75 -16.34 -8.24
C VAL A 460 3.35 -14.91 -7.87
N GLY A 461 2.06 -14.62 -7.69
CA GLY A 461 1.53 -13.26 -7.51
C GLY A 461 2.12 -12.54 -6.30
N ASN A 462 2.46 -13.26 -5.24
CA ASN A 462 3.16 -12.71 -4.07
C ASN A 462 4.60 -12.23 -4.32
N ARG A 463 5.13 -12.44 -5.54
CA ARG A 463 6.45 -12.00 -6.01
C ARG A 463 6.36 -11.04 -7.20
N VAL A 464 5.15 -10.70 -7.65
CA VAL A 464 4.95 -9.81 -8.80
C VAL A 464 4.81 -8.38 -8.30
N VAL A 465 5.64 -7.49 -8.81
CA VAL A 465 5.63 -6.05 -8.53
C VAL A 465 5.13 -5.35 -9.78
N LEU A 466 4.14 -4.46 -9.63
CA LEU A 466 3.64 -3.65 -10.74
C LEU A 466 4.29 -2.27 -10.69
N THR A 467 4.81 -1.79 -11.81
CA THR A 467 5.52 -0.50 -11.91
C THR A 467 5.17 0.22 -13.22
N ASP A 468 5.56 1.49 -13.35
CA ASP A 468 5.43 2.21 -14.62
C ASP A 468 6.17 1.45 -15.76
N PRO A 469 5.58 1.34 -16.96
CA PRO A 469 6.21 0.66 -18.10
C PRO A 469 7.64 1.14 -18.41
N LYS A 470 7.97 2.41 -18.15
CA LYS A 470 9.32 2.96 -18.35
C LYS A 470 10.36 2.26 -17.46
N VAL A 471 9.97 1.91 -16.23
CA VAL A 471 10.84 1.18 -15.30
C VAL A 471 11.10 -0.23 -15.81
N THR A 472 10.06 -0.95 -16.23
CA THR A 472 10.22 -2.31 -16.77
C THR A 472 11.10 -2.32 -18.01
N ALA A 473 10.89 -1.36 -18.92
CA ALA A 473 11.68 -1.21 -20.13
C ALA A 473 13.16 -0.91 -19.82
N ALA A 474 13.44 -0.03 -18.86
CA ALA A 474 14.80 0.29 -18.41
C ALA A 474 15.51 -0.91 -17.76
N LEU A 475 14.78 -1.75 -17.00
CA LEU A 475 15.37 -2.99 -16.49
C LEU A 475 15.67 -3.96 -17.63
N ARG A 476 14.78 -4.06 -18.62
CA ARG A 476 14.88 -5.01 -19.72
C ARG A 476 16.00 -4.68 -20.71
N SER A 477 16.24 -3.41 -21.02
CA SER A 477 17.32 -2.99 -21.93
C SER A 477 18.68 -3.57 -21.55
N ASP A 478 18.87 -3.83 -20.26
CA ASP A 478 20.13 -4.32 -19.71
C ASP A 478 20.20 -5.86 -19.66
N PHE A 479 19.05 -6.54 -19.80
CA PHE A 479 18.95 -8.01 -19.86
C PHE A 479 19.07 -8.58 -21.29
N THR A 480 19.13 -7.73 -22.32
CA THR A 480 18.98 -8.13 -23.73
C THR A 480 20.07 -9.07 -24.28
N ILE A 481 21.06 -9.45 -23.48
CA ILE A 481 22.12 -10.40 -23.87
C ILE A 481 21.88 -11.82 -23.29
N ALA A 482 21.07 -11.97 -22.23
CA ALA A 482 20.95 -13.24 -21.49
C ALA A 482 19.77 -14.15 -21.90
N ASP A 483 18.91 -13.73 -22.85
CA ASP A 483 17.72 -14.50 -23.26
C ASP A 483 18.07 -15.81 -24.01
N GLN A 484 19.35 -16.05 -24.31
CA GLN A 484 19.83 -17.36 -24.78
C GLN A 484 19.87 -18.44 -23.69
N MET A 485 19.79 -18.09 -22.40
CA MET A 485 19.97 -19.03 -21.28
C MET A 485 18.69 -19.37 -20.49
N LEU A 486 17.60 -18.62 -20.66
CA LEU A 486 16.34 -18.83 -19.89
C LEU A 486 15.25 -19.56 -20.68
N GLY A 487 15.60 -20.18 -21.82
CA GLY A 487 14.79 -21.20 -22.47
C GLY A 487 14.80 -22.51 -21.68
N ASN A 488 14.16 -22.53 -20.50
CA ASN A 488 13.56 -23.69 -19.83
C ASN A 488 12.84 -23.21 -18.55
N GLY A 489 11.58 -22.82 -18.71
CA GLY A 489 10.62 -22.56 -17.64
C GLY A 489 9.22 -22.76 -18.16
#